data_AF-R1C7D5-F1
#
_entry.id   AF-R1C7D5-F1
#
_cell.length_a   1.000
_cell.length_b   1.000
_cell.length_c   1.000
_cell.angle_alpha   90.00
_cell.angle_beta   90.00
_cell.angle_gamma   90.00
#
_symmetry.space_group_name_H-M   'P 1'
#
loop_
_entity.id
_entity.type
_entity.pdbx_description
1 polymer ?
#
loop_
_entity_poly.entity_id
_entity_poly.type
_entity_poly.pdbx_seq_one_letter_code
_entity_poly.pdbx_strand_id
1 'polypeptide(L)'
;KRTATPAETIRPSWTPPGIAFPFIWLTITALRAASSLVVFKATGRVLCSPALLVLALHLCVGDTWNCVTNVEQRKGVSAVGVLAVWTSVVAAVKAFYDVAPAAGLILAPSAVWISIASVLTWTIWRINPPLQPLYPRRSDASDA
;
A
#
# COMPACT_ATOMS: atom_id res chain seq x y z
N LYS A 1 -20.59 15.05 -22.64
CA LYS A 1 -20.21 13.89 -21.81
C LYS A 1 -20.43 14.29 -20.35
N ARG A 2 -21.40 13.66 -19.66
CA ARG A 2 -21.74 14.00 -18.26
C ARG A 2 -20.56 13.54 -17.40
N THR A 3 -19.77 14.47 -16.88
CA THR A 3 -18.80 14.17 -15.81
C THR A 3 -19.64 13.83 -14.58
N ALA A 4 -19.80 12.54 -14.30
CA ALA A 4 -20.44 12.08 -13.08
C ALA A 4 -19.66 12.67 -11.90
N THR A 5 -20.33 13.47 -11.08
CA THR A 5 -19.78 13.97 -9.82
C THR A 5 -19.41 12.74 -8.98
N PRO A 6 -18.18 12.60 -8.46
CA PRO A 6 -17.83 11.46 -7.63
C PRO A 6 -18.81 11.39 -6.47
N ALA A 7 -19.51 10.27 -6.31
CA ALA A 7 -20.35 10.05 -5.15
C ALA A 7 -19.50 10.28 -3.90
N GLU A 8 -19.98 11.15 -3.01
CA GLU A 8 -19.23 11.56 -1.83
C GLU A 8 -18.90 10.32 -0.99
N THR A 9 -17.60 10.03 -0.85
CA THR A 9 -17.15 8.85 -0.12
C THR A 9 -17.15 9.15 1.35
N ILE A 10 -17.97 8.41 2.11
CA ILE A 10 -18.03 8.52 3.56
C ILE A 10 -16.72 7.96 4.13
N ARG A 11 -16.11 8.73 5.04
CA ARG A 11 -14.85 8.38 5.72
C ARG A 11 -15.07 8.32 7.23
N PRO A 12 -14.39 7.42 7.96
CA PRO A 12 -14.49 7.38 9.40
C PRO A 12 -13.87 8.63 10.05
N SER A 13 -14.32 8.98 11.26
CA SER A 13 -13.90 10.17 12.00
C SER A 13 -12.40 10.24 12.32
N TRP A 14 -11.74 9.08 12.34
CA TRP A 14 -10.30 8.97 12.62
C TRP A 14 -9.41 9.04 11.36
N THR A 15 -10.00 9.25 10.19
CA THR A 15 -9.22 9.40 8.94
C THR A 15 -8.22 10.56 9.08
N PRO A 16 -6.93 10.35 8.80
CA PRO A 16 -5.96 11.44 8.83
C PRO A 16 -6.39 12.59 7.90
N PRO A 17 -6.08 13.85 8.26
CA PRO A 17 -6.30 14.98 7.36
C PRO A 17 -5.62 14.76 6.01
N GLY A 18 -6.23 15.25 4.92
CA GLY A 18 -5.70 15.05 3.56
C GLY A 18 -4.24 15.48 3.39
N ILE A 19 -3.82 16.53 4.09
CA ILE A 19 -2.46 17.05 4.08
C ILE A 19 -1.43 16.12 4.74
N ALA A 20 -1.85 15.21 5.63
CA ALA A 20 -0.95 14.28 6.30
C ALA A 20 -0.40 13.21 5.34
N PHE A 21 -1.20 12.81 4.33
CA PHE A 21 -0.82 11.73 3.41
C PHE A 21 0.47 12.01 2.63
N PRO A 22 0.66 13.18 1.99
CA PRO A 22 1.93 13.51 1.33
C PRO A 22 3.16 13.39 2.25
N PHE A 23 3.07 13.89 3.49
CA PHE A 23 4.17 13.82 4.45
C PHE A 23 4.50 12.39 4.83
N ILE A 24 3.48 11.57 5.11
CA ILE A 24 3.66 10.16 5.47
C ILE A 24 4.33 9.38 4.33
N TRP A 25 3.87 9.58 3.09
CA TRP A 25 4.47 8.92 1.93
C TRP A 25 5.89 9.39 1.63
N LEU A 26 6.17 10.68 1.82
CA LEU A 26 7.53 11.20 1.70
C LEU A 26 8.47 10.55 2.73
N THR A 27 8.04 10.49 3.99
CA THR A 27 8.81 9.82 5.05
C THR A 27 9.04 8.34 4.73
N ILE A 28 8.00 7.59 4.34
CA ILE A 28 8.12 6.17 3.97
C ILE A 28 9.09 5.99 2.79
N THR A 29 9.06 6.89 1.80
CA THR A 29 9.98 6.84 0.66
C THR A 29 11.43 7.03 1.10
N ALA A 30 11.69 7.97 2.01
CA ALA A 30 13.02 8.17 2.59
C ALA A 30 13.48 6.94 3.40
N LEU A 31 12.60 6.35 4.22
CA LEU A 31 12.90 5.14 4.99
C LEU A 31 13.22 3.94 4.09
N ARG A 32 12.46 3.74 3.00
CA ARG A 32 12.72 2.71 1.99
C ARG A 32 14.10 2.88 1.36
N ALA A 33 14.45 4.10 0.95
CA ALA A 33 15.76 4.38 0.36
C ALA A 33 16.91 4.14 1.36
N ALA A 34 16.79 4.66 2.57
CA ALA A 34 17.79 4.49 3.63
C ALA A 34 18.01 3.02 3.99
N SER A 35 16.91 2.28 4.20
CA SER A 35 16.92 0.86 4.50
C SER A 35 17.53 0.03 3.37
N SER A 36 17.20 0.36 2.11
CA SER A 36 17.75 -0.31 0.93
C SER A 36 19.25 -0.08 0.78
N LEU A 37 19.74 1.11 1.14
CA LEU A 37 21.18 1.40 1.12
C LEU A 37 21.96 0.55 2.14
N VAL A 38 21.36 0.28 3.32
CA VAL A 38 21.95 -0.61 4.33
C VAL A 38 22.04 -2.03 3.79
N VAL A 39 20.94 -2.57 3.25
CA VAL A 39 20.91 -3.91 2.65
C VAL A 39 21.90 -4.01 1.49
N PHE A 40 21.92 -3.04 0.59
CA PHE A 40 22.85 -3.00 -0.54
C PHE A 40 24.31 -3.08 -0.09
N LYS A 41 24.69 -2.33 0.96
CA LYS A 41 26.05 -2.42 1.52
C LYS A 41 26.32 -3.78 2.16
N ALA A 42 25.36 -4.32 2.92
CA ALA A 42 25.49 -5.59 3.62
C ALA A 42 25.60 -6.80 2.67
N THR A 43 24.97 -6.73 1.49
CA THR A 43 25.00 -7.81 0.48
C THR A 43 26.16 -7.68 -0.51
N GLY A 44 27.17 -6.86 -0.21
CA GLY A 44 28.32 -6.68 -1.10
C GLY A 44 28.02 -5.85 -2.35
N ARG A 45 27.04 -4.94 -2.27
CA ARG A 45 26.61 -4.04 -3.36
C ARG A 45 25.93 -4.76 -4.52
N VAL A 46 25.18 -5.81 -4.23
CA VAL A 46 24.38 -6.54 -5.22
C VAL A 46 22.99 -5.93 -5.33
N LEU A 47 22.69 -5.28 -6.47
CA LEU A 47 21.38 -4.64 -6.71
C LEU A 47 20.23 -5.65 -6.76
N CYS A 48 20.46 -6.84 -7.30
CA CYS A 48 19.45 -7.90 -7.44
C CYS A 48 19.46 -8.90 -6.26
N SER A 49 19.87 -8.47 -5.07
CA SER A 49 19.80 -9.36 -3.90
C SER A 49 18.33 -9.75 -3.62
N PRO A 50 18.07 -10.99 -3.15
CA PRO A 50 16.69 -11.44 -2.90
C PRO A 50 15.88 -10.50 -2.01
N ALA A 51 16.49 -9.92 -0.97
CA ALA A 51 15.81 -8.95 -0.11
C ALA A 51 15.36 -7.69 -0.88
N LEU A 52 16.22 -7.09 -1.70
CA LEU A 52 15.86 -5.92 -2.52
C LEU A 52 14.76 -6.26 -3.55
N LEU A 53 14.78 -7.46 -4.12
CA LEU A 53 13.72 -7.93 -5.03
C LEU A 53 12.36 -8.08 -4.32
N VAL A 54 12.35 -8.48 -3.04
CA VAL A 54 11.10 -8.52 -2.24
C VAL A 54 10.54 -7.10 -2.04
N LEU A 55 11.39 -6.11 -1.78
CA LEU A 55 10.93 -4.72 -1.71
C LEU A 55 10.41 -4.22 -3.07
N ALA A 56 11.09 -4.55 -4.17
CA ALA A 56 10.63 -4.21 -5.51
C ALA A 56 9.25 -4.81 -5.81
N LEU A 57 9.03 -6.08 -5.47
CA LEU A 57 7.72 -6.73 -5.57
C LEU A 57 6.67 -5.99 -4.72
N HIS A 58 6.98 -5.63 -3.48
CA HIS A 58 6.08 -4.85 -2.62
C HIS A 58 5.67 -3.52 -3.28
N LEU A 59 6.60 -2.82 -3.94
CA LEU A 59 6.30 -1.59 -4.67
C LEU A 59 5.34 -1.83 -5.84
N CYS A 60 5.54 -2.89 -6.63
CA CYS A 60 4.62 -3.25 -7.73
C CYS A 60 3.21 -3.60 -7.21
N VAL A 61 3.12 -4.35 -6.10
CA VAL A 61 1.84 -4.68 -5.46
C VAL A 61 1.15 -3.42 -4.94
N GLY A 62 1.90 -2.52 -4.31
CA GLY A 62 1.39 -1.23 -3.82
C GLY A 62 0.88 -0.32 -4.94
N ASP A 63 1.61 -0.24 -6.06
CA ASP A 63 1.22 0.58 -7.22
C ASP A 63 -0.05 0.03 -7.90
N THR A 64 -0.13 -1.29 -8.05
CA THR A 64 -1.33 -1.97 -8.55
C THR A 64 -2.54 -1.65 -7.66
N TRP A 65 -2.37 -1.73 -6.34
CA TRP A 65 -3.43 -1.39 -5.40
C TRP A 65 -3.83 0.10 -5.45
N ASN A 66 -2.88 1.01 -5.65
CA ASN A 66 -3.16 2.43 -5.85
C ASN A 66 -4.01 2.67 -7.11
N CYS A 67 -3.73 1.96 -8.21
CA CYS A 67 -4.54 2.03 -9.42
C CYS A 67 -5.99 1.57 -9.16
N VAL A 68 -6.16 0.39 -8.56
CA VAL A 68 -7.49 -0.16 -8.19
C VAL A 68 -8.27 0.79 -7.28
N THR A 69 -7.58 1.45 -6.35
CA THR A 69 -8.22 2.30 -5.34
C THR A 69 -8.54 3.69 -5.87
N ASN A 70 -7.60 4.33 -6.59
CA ASN A 70 -7.70 5.75 -6.94
C ASN A 70 -8.15 5.99 -8.38
N VAL A 71 -7.83 5.08 -9.31
CA VAL A 71 -8.24 5.20 -10.71
C VAL A 71 -9.54 4.45 -10.92
N GLU A 72 -9.57 3.15 -10.60
CA GLU A 72 -10.76 2.32 -10.79
C GLU A 72 -11.84 2.58 -9.73
N GLN A 73 -11.48 3.17 -8.57
CA GLN A 73 -12.41 3.49 -7.47
C GLN A 73 -13.21 2.27 -6.95
N ARG A 74 -12.62 1.08 -7.02
CA ARG A 74 -13.25 -0.19 -6.63
C ARG A 74 -12.97 -0.50 -5.17
N LYS A 75 -13.80 0.06 -4.29
CA LYS A 75 -13.67 -0.04 -2.82
C LYS A 75 -13.60 -1.49 -2.32
N GLY A 76 -14.40 -2.40 -2.89
CA GLY A 76 -14.42 -3.81 -2.46
C GLY A 76 -13.15 -4.59 -2.86
N VAL A 77 -12.72 -4.46 -4.11
CA VAL A 77 -11.46 -5.05 -4.59
C VAL A 77 -10.25 -4.44 -3.86
N SER A 78 -10.28 -3.12 -3.62
CA SER A 78 -9.27 -2.40 -2.84
C SER A 78 -9.15 -2.95 -1.40
N ALA A 79 -10.27 -3.28 -0.74
CA ALA A 79 -10.27 -3.86 0.60
C ALA A 79 -9.56 -5.22 0.66
N VAL A 80 -9.73 -6.09 -0.35
CA VAL A 80 -8.95 -7.34 -0.40
C VAL A 80 -7.50 -7.06 -0.82
N GLY A 81 -7.30 -6.21 -1.83
CA GLY A 81 -5.98 -5.90 -2.38
C GLY A 81 -5.02 -5.31 -1.35
N VAL A 82 -5.50 -4.51 -0.38
CA VAL A 82 -4.65 -3.94 0.66
C VAL A 82 -4.02 -5.01 1.56
N LEU A 83 -4.64 -6.19 1.67
CA LEU A 83 -4.04 -7.32 2.40
C LEU A 83 -2.79 -7.85 1.68
N ALA A 84 -2.76 -7.84 0.35
CA ALA A 84 -1.56 -8.18 -0.42
C ALA A 84 -0.45 -7.13 -0.26
N VAL A 85 -0.83 -5.85 -0.19
CA VAL A 85 0.13 -4.76 0.13
C VAL A 85 0.71 -4.95 1.53
N TRP A 86 -0.14 -5.31 2.50
CA TRP A 86 0.26 -5.54 3.88
C TRP A 86 1.19 -6.75 4.03
N THR A 87 0.83 -7.90 3.45
CA THR A 87 1.69 -9.10 3.53
C THR A 87 3.03 -8.88 2.85
N SER A 88 3.04 -8.20 1.69
CA SER A 88 4.30 -7.89 0.99
C SER A 88 5.20 -6.92 1.75
N VAL A 89 4.66 -5.91 2.46
CA VAL A 89 5.51 -5.02 3.28
C VAL A 89 6.07 -5.75 4.49
N VAL A 90 5.30 -6.63 5.13
CA VAL A 90 5.79 -7.45 6.25
C VAL A 90 6.90 -8.39 5.76
N ALA A 91 6.72 -9.02 4.59
CA ALA A 91 7.75 -9.85 3.98
C ALA A 91 9.03 -9.06 3.67
N ALA A 92 8.90 -7.83 3.16
CA ALA A 92 10.05 -6.95 2.91
C ALA A 92 10.77 -6.57 4.21
N VAL A 93 10.05 -6.17 5.25
CA VAL A 93 10.63 -5.87 6.57
C VAL A 93 11.38 -7.07 7.13
N LYS A 94 10.78 -8.27 7.06
CA LYS A 94 11.44 -9.51 7.50
C LYS A 94 12.71 -9.79 6.69
N ALA A 95 12.63 -9.77 5.37
CA ALA A 95 13.78 -10.05 4.50
C ALA A 95 14.94 -9.07 4.74
N PHE A 96 14.62 -7.80 5.01
CA PHE A 96 15.63 -6.78 5.32
C PHE A 96 16.22 -7.00 6.71
N TYR A 97 15.40 -7.37 7.70
CA TYR A 97 15.85 -7.69 9.06
C TYR A 97 16.80 -8.89 9.08
N ASP A 98 16.49 -9.93 8.31
CA ASP A 98 17.30 -11.15 8.19
C ASP A 98 18.69 -10.86 7.57
N VAL A 99 18.81 -9.85 6.69
CA VAL A 99 20.11 -9.40 6.14
C VAL A 99 20.83 -8.47 7.10
N ALA A 100 20.14 -7.48 7.64
CA ALA A 100 20.68 -6.50 8.57
C ALA A 100 19.55 -5.99 9.49
N PRO A 101 19.56 -6.32 10.80
CA PRO A 101 18.48 -5.93 11.72
C PRO A 101 18.15 -4.43 11.69
N ALA A 102 19.17 -3.58 11.55
CA ALA A 102 18.99 -2.14 11.41
C ALA A 102 18.15 -1.76 10.18
N ALA A 103 18.34 -2.43 9.04
CA ALA A 103 17.57 -2.15 7.83
C ALA A 103 16.10 -2.51 8.00
N GLY A 104 15.81 -3.66 8.62
CA GLY A 104 14.45 -4.07 8.96
C GLY A 104 13.77 -3.08 9.89
N LEU A 105 14.45 -2.62 10.94
CA LEU A 105 13.92 -1.62 11.89
C LEU A 105 13.67 -0.26 11.24
N ILE A 106 14.54 0.19 10.32
CA ILE A 106 14.31 1.43 9.55
C ILE A 106 13.06 1.31 8.66
N LEU A 107 12.80 0.13 8.09
CA LEU A 107 11.65 -0.09 7.21
C LEU A 107 10.34 -0.33 7.97
N ALA A 108 10.41 -0.84 9.19
CA ALA A 108 9.26 -1.24 10.02
C ALA A 108 8.14 -0.18 10.18
N PRO A 109 8.43 1.13 10.32
CA PRO A 109 7.37 2.16 10.35
C PRO A 109 6.46 2.13 9.13
N SER A 110 6.96 1.69 7.96
CA SER A 110 6.15 1.51 6.76
C SER A 110 5.07 0.44 6.95
N ALA A 111 5.40 -0.68 7.61
CA ALA A 111 4.43 -1.75 7.89
C ALA A 111 3.36 -1.30 8.91
N VAL A 112 3.75 -0.47 9.89
CA VAL A 112 2.80 0.15 10.82
C VAL A 112 1.80 1.02 10.07
N TRP A 113 2.28 1.90 9.19
CA TRP A 113 1.39 2.73 8.37
C TRP A 113 0.47 1.90 7.47
N ILE A 114 0.99 0.89 6.78
CA ILE A 114 0.17 0.03 5.92
C ILE A 114 -0.87 -0.76 6.75
N SER A 115 -0.59 -1.09 8.01
CA SER A 115 -1.59 -1.68 8.91
C SER A 115 -2.76 -0.72 9.17
N ILE A 116 -2.47 0.56 9.42
CA ILE A 116 -3.49 1.61 9.58
C ILE A 116 -4.28 1.78 8.27
N ALA A 117 -3.58 1.85 7.14
CA ALA A 117 -4.19 1.95 5.82
C ALA A 117 -5.10 0.76 5.49
N SER A 118 -4.73 -0.46 5.88
CA SER A 118 -5.57 -1.65 5.75
C SER A 118 -6.88 -1.50 6.51
N VAL A 119 -6.81 -1.11 7.79
CA VAL A 119 -8.02 -0.87 8.60
C VAL A 119 -8.88 0.24 8.00
N LEU A 120 -8.26 1.30 7.48
CA LEU A 120 -8.96 2.43 6.88
C LEU A 120 -9.71 2.02 5.62
N THR A 121 -9.05 1.27 4.74
CA THR A 121 -9.62 0.79 3.48
C THR A 121 -10.81 -0.12 3.72
N TRP A 122 -10.68 -1.07 4.65
CA TRP A 122 -11.79 -1.94 5.07
C TRP A 122 -12.94 -1.18 5.72
N THR A 123 -12.64 -0.16 6.52
CA THR A 123 -13.66 0.66 7.17
C THR A 123 -14.43 1.49 6.14
N ILE A 124 -13.74 2.13 5.20
CA ILE A 124 -14.36 2.88 4.09
C ILE A 124 -15.27 1.95 3.28
N TRP A 125 -14.82 0.74 2.92
CA TRP A 125 -15.67 -0.20 2.20
C TRP A 125 -16.95 -0.54 2.98
N ARG A 126 -16.86 -0.83 4.28
CA ARG A 126 -18.01 -1.23 5.11
C ARG A 126 -19.04 -0.12 5.34
N ILE A 127 -18.62 1.14 5.40
CA ILE A 127 -19.52 2.27 5.72
C ILE A 127 -20.14 2.94 4.48
N ASN A 128 -19.86 2.43 3.28
CA ASN A 128 -20.38 2.98 2.01
C ASN A 128 -21.32 1.96 1.32
N PRO A 129 -22.61 1.91 1.67
CA PRO A 129 -23.59 1.07 0.97
C PRO A 129 -24.00 1.67 -0.40
N PRO A 130 -24.40 0.84 -1.39
CA PRO A 130 -24.36 -0.62 -1.37
C PRO A 130 -22.91 -1.14 -1.42
N LEU A 131 -22.64 -2.23 -0.70
CA LEU A 131 -21.30 -2.81 -0.65
C LEU A 131 -20.89 -3.31 -2.03
N GLN A 132 -19.79 -2.76 -2.54
CA GLN A 132 -19.17 -3.27 -3.76
C GLN A 132 -18.59 -4.67 -3.51
N PRO A 133 -18.60 -5.58 -4.50
CA PRO A 133 -18.01 -6.90 -4.36
C PRO A 133 -16.52 -6.86 -4.05
N LEU A 134 -16.06 -7.90 -3.36
CA LEU A 134 -14.66 -8.10 -3.00
C LEU A 134 -13.80 -8.64 -4.17
N TYR A 135 -14.43 -9.03 -5.27
CA TYR A 135 -13.78 -9.59 -6.45
C TYR A 135 -14.15 -8.81 -7.72
N PRO A 136 -13.28 -8.82 -8.74
CA PRO A 136 -13.59 -8.15 -10.00
C PRO A 136 -14.83 -8.70 -10.70
N ARG A 137 -15.77 -7.85 -11.13
CA ARG A 137 -16.89 -8.25 -12.00
C ARG A 137 -16.69 -7.73 -13.43
N ARG A 138 -17.15 -8.51 -14.40
CA ARG A 138 -17.06 -8.16 -15.84
C ARG A 138 -17.84 -6.90 -16.20
N SER A 139 -18.94 -6.62 -15.50
CA SER A 139 -19.71 -5.37 -15.65
C SER A 139 -18.90 -4.13 -15.25
N ASP A 140 -17.92 -4.27 -14.36
CA ASP A 140 -17.11 -3.13 -13.92
C ASP A 140 -16.21 -2.58 -15.05
N ALA A 141 -15.95 -3.40 -16.09
CA ALA A 141 -15.11 -3.02 -17.23
C ALA A 141 -15.88 -2.33 -18.37
N SER A 142 -17.22 -2.39 -18.37
CA SER A 142 -18.06 -1.72 -19.37
C SER A 142 -18.51 -0.32 -18.96
N ASP A 143 -18.40 0.00 -17.66
CA ASP A 143 -18.85 1.27 -17.07
C ASP A 143 -17.70 2.25 -16.78
N ALA A 144 -16.45 1.82 -17.00
CA ALA A 144 -15.21 2.61 -16.84
C ALA A 144 -14.78 3.24 -18.18
#